data_AF-A0A1Y3T741-F1
#
_entry.id   AF-A0A1Y3T741-F1
#
_cell.length_a   1.000
_cell.length_b   1.000
_cell.length_c   1.000
_cell.angle_alpha   90.00
_cell.angle_beta   90.00
_cell.angle_gamma   90.00
#
_symmetry.space_group_name_H-M   'P 1'
#
loop_
_entity.id
_entity.type
_entity.pdbx_description
1 polymer ?
#
loop_
_entity_poly.entity_id
_entity_poly.type
_entity_poly.pdbx_seq_one_letter_code
_entity_poly.pdbx_strand_id
1 'polypeptide(L)'
;MTEKLSILCVLNQRGKYRIIKEAVKEGESPEECLLRTDKIRENNPALSWKARGILTLVREGKFTEYVFLFSAHGSDSMEKEKSANIVSWENAGEVLNKVAGEEEKICFRLLMDDGPFFSLKVILDRRNILQLASLNGKSLELFDILREDGSVSGIVRERGVAHLDGSLHPTSHIWIVRRNQKSGWDLLLQKRSLMKDSNPGCYDISSAGHVAAGDAYLPAALRELEEELGIRAEEKDLHLAGMRKAYFEDVFYGKPFQDYEISAVYIYARPVDEEKLILQESEVEAVKWMDFKECCREVKEGSMKNCIYMDELEIVGKYLDIWNTEEDEGYDPKRGNGGKICR
;
A
#
# COMPACT_ATOMS: atom_id res chain seq x y z
N MET A 1 5.43 -37.10 -7.21
CA MET A 1 4.90 -35.85 -6.62
C MET A 1 3.64 -35.52 -7.40
N THR A 2 2.47 -35.54 -6.76
CA THR A 2 1.21 -35.19 -7.42
C THR A 2 1.05 -33.68 -7.34
N GLU A 3 1.34 -32.99 -8.45
CA GLU A 3 1.08 -31.55 -8.59
C GLU A 3 -0.37 -31.36 -9.03
N LYS A 4 -1.02 -30.30 -8.53
CA LYS A 4 -2.36 -29.93 -8.98
C LYS A 4 -2.23 -28.78 -9.97
N LEU A 5 -2.84 -28.92 -11.14
CA LEU A 5 -2.93 -27.86 -12.16
C LEU A 5 -4.33 -27.27 -12.16
N SER A 6 -4.41 -25.94 -12.16
CA SER A 6 -5.68 -25.20 -12.27
C SER A 6 -5.50 -23.93 -13.07
N ILE A 7 -6.62 -23.28 -13.41
CA ILE A 7 -6.65 -21.95 -13.98
C ILE A 7 -7.31 -20.97 -13.01
N LEU A 8 -6.93 -19.70 -13.11
CA LEU A 8 -7.64 -18.57 -12.53
C LEU A 8 -7.78 -17.50 -13.61
N CYS A 9 -9.02 -17.15 -13.95
CA CYS A 9 -9.33 -16.12 -14.93
C CYS A 9 -10.07 -14.95 -14.28
N VAL A 10 -9.61 -13.73 -14.54
CA VAL A 10 -10.38 -12.50 -14.27
C VAL A 10 -11.11 -12.12 -15.55
N LEU A 11 -12.43 -12.29 -15.54
CA LEU A 11 -13.32 -11.92 -16.63
C LEU A 11 -13.89 -10.53 -16.38
N ASN A 12 -13.67 -9.60 -17.31
CA ASN A 12 -14.38 -8.32 -17.37
C ASN A 12 -15.48 -8.39 -18.44
N GLN A 13 -16.72 -8.14 -18.03
CA GLN A 13 -17.84 -7.99 -18.95
C GLN A 13 -18.65 -6.75 -18.56
N ARG A 14 -18.70 -5.75 -19.44
CA ARG A 14 -19.43 -4.48 -19.21
C ARG A 14 -19.02 -3.79 -17.90
N GLY A 15 -17.73 -3.79 -17.56
CA GLY A 15 -17.22 -3.18 -16.31
C GLY A 15 -17.51 -4.00 -15.05
N LYS A 16 -18.03 -5.23 -15.18
CA LYS A 16 -18.24 -6.15 -14.06
C LYS A 16 -17.19 -7.25 -14.09
N TYR A 17 -16.44 -7.34 -13.00
CA TYR A 17 -15.39 -8.33 -12.83
C TYR A 17 -15.91 -9.61 -12.17
N ARG A 18 -15.40 -10.75 -12.62
CA ARG A 18 -15.66 -12.07 -12.05
C ARG A 18 -14.38 -12.90 -12.04
N ILE A 19 -14.13 -13.60 -10.94
CA ILE A 19 -13.05 -14.58 -10.84
C ILE A 19 -13.62 -15.96 -11.15
N ILE A 20 -12.93 -16.68 -12.04
CA ILE A 20 -13.28 -18.02 -12.47
C ILE A 20 -12.10 -18.93 -12.16
N LYS A 21 -12.36 -20.06 -11.51
CA LYS A 21 -11.38 -21.07 -11.16
C LYS A 21 -11.85 -22.43 -11.61
N GLU A 22 -10.95 -23.20 -12.20
CA GLU A 22 -11.25 -24.56 -12.66
C GLU A 22 -9.98 -25.42 -12.61
N ALA A 23 -10.14 -26.71 -12.28
CA ALA A 23 -9.04 -27.67 -12.32
C ALA A 23 -8.80 -28.14 -13.76
N VAL A 24 -7.53 -28.19 -14.15
CA VAL A 24 -7.13 -28.74 -15.45
C VAL A 24 -7.25 -30.26 -15.40
N LYS A 25 -7.95 -30.84 -16.36
CA LYS A 25 -8.15 -32.30 -16.46
C LYS A 25 -6.93 -32.98 -17.08
N GLU A 26 -6.82 -34.29 -16.87
CA GLU A 26 -5.77 -35.08 -17.51
C GLU A 26 -5.86 -34.97 -19.04
N GLY A 27 -4.73 -34.67 -19.68
CA GLY A 27 -4.62 -34.47 -21.13
C GLY A 27 -5.10 -33.09 -21.63
N GLU A 28 -5.59 -32.21 -20.76
CA GLU A 28 -6.11 -30.89 -21.11
C GLU A 28 -5.02 -29.80 -20.99
N SER A 29 -4.94 -28.88 -21.95
CA SER A 29 -4.14 -27.65 -21.80
C SER A 29 -4.85 -26.61 -20.92
N PRO A 30 -4.14 -25.65 -20.30
CA PRO A 30 -4.79 -24.56 -19.57
C PRO A 30 -5.81 -23.77 -20.41
N GLU A 31 -5.55 -23.59 -21.70
CA GLU A 31 -6.45 -22.94 -22.65
C GLU A 31 -7.70 -23.78 -22.93
N GLU A 32 -7.55 -25.09 -23.11
CA GLU A 32 -8.68 -26.02 -23.26
C GLU A 32 -9.57 -26.00 -22.00
N CYS A 33 -8.96 -25.98 -20.81
CA CYS A 33 -9.66 -25.83 -19.54
C CYS A 33 -10.44 -24.51 -19.45
N LEU A 34 -9.83 -23.40 -19.89
CA LEU A 34 -10.48 -22.09 -19.93
C LEU A 34 -11.69 -22.11 -20.87
N LEU A 35 -11.53 -22.67 -22.08
CA LEU A 35 -12.58 -22.74 -23.09
C LEU A 35 -13.71 -23.71 -22.72
N ARG A 36 -13.42 -24.79 -21.98
CA ARG A 36 -14.41 -25.73 -21.45
C ARG A 36 -15.26 -25.13 -20.33
N THR A 37 -14.77 -24.10 -19.65
CA THR A 37 -15.50 -23.55 -18.50
C THR A 37 -16.79 -22.87 -18.99
N ASP A 38 -17.92 -23.61 -18.96
CA ASP A 38 -19.21 -23.30 -19.60
C ASP A 38 -19.68 -21.86 -19.34
N LYS A 39 -19.40 -21.33 -18.14
CA LYS A 39 -19.73 -19.96 -17.71
C LYS A 39 -19.12 -18.87 -18.60
N ILE A 40 -18.01 -19.16 -19.27
CA ILE A 40 -17.28 -18.21 -20.12
C ILE A 40 -17.89 -18.16 -21.53
N ARG A 41 -18.23 -19.32 -22.11
CA ARG A 41 -18.75 -19.42 -23.49
C ARG A 41 -20.24 -19.15 -23.62
N GLU A 42 -21.07 -19.62 -22.68
CA GLU A 42 -22.54 -19.45 -22.76
C GLU A 42 -22.97 -17.97 -22.77
N ASN A 43 -22.14 -17.07 -22.21
CA ASN A 43 -22.49 -15.66 -22.05
C ASN A 43 -21.72 -14.71 -22.99
N ASN A 44 -20.71 -15.17 -23.75
CA ASN A 44 -19.85 -14.31 -24.59
C ASN A 44 -19.27 -15.05 -25.81
N PRO A 45 -19.96 -15.04 -26.96
CA PRO A 45 -19.44 -15.67 -28.20
C PRO A 45 -18.22 -14.94 -28.79
N ALA A 46 -17.93 -13.70 -28.38
CA ALA A 46 -16.77 -12.92 -28.81
C ALA A 46 -15.88 -12.54 -27.61
N LEU A 47 -15.53 -13.58 -26.84
CA LEU A 47 -14.56 -13.51 -25.75
C LEU A 47 -13.14 -13.44 -26.29
N SER A 48 -12.37 -12.43 -25.90
CA SER A 48 -10.91 -12.42 -26.03
C SER A 48 -10.27 -12.75 -24.69
N TRP A 49 -9.14 -13.45 -24.70
CA TRP A 49 -8.39 -13.77 -23.49
C TRP A 49 -6.89 -13.68 -23.73
N LYS A 50 -6.14 -13.52 -22.65
CA LYS A 50 -4.67 -13.40 -22.64
C LYS A 50 -4.13 -14.19 -21.46
N ALA A 51 -3.12 -15.03 -21.70
CA ALA A 51 -2.32 -15.63 -20.64
C ALA A 51 -1.45 -14.55 -19.99
N ARG A 52 -1.49 -14.46 -18.66
CA ARG A 52 -0.90 -13.35 -17.90
C ARG A 52 0.13 -13.78 -16.87
N GLY A 53 0.11 -15.02 -16.43
CA GLY A 53 1.12 -15.47 -15.49
C GLY A 53 0.90 -16.88 -14.98
N ILE A 54 1.77 -17.29 -14.06
CA ILE A 54 1.66 -18.53 -13.32
C ILE A 54 1.79 -18.22 -11.83
N LEU A 55 0.85 -18.71 -11.04
CA LEU A 55 0.93 -18.73 -9.58
C LEU A 55 1.45 -20.11 -9.12
N THR A 56 2.56 -20.12 -8.39
CA THR A 56 3.00 -21.24 -7.56
C THR A 56 2.41 -21.08 -6.18
N LEU A 57 1.40 -21.87 -5.85
CA LEU A 57 0.70 -21.82 -4.58
C LEU A 57 1.13 -22.97 -3.68
N VAL A 58 1.75 -22.63 -2.56
CA VAL A 58 2.18 -23.58 -1.54
C VAL A 58 1.31 -23.39 -0.31
N ARG A 59 0.60 -24.44 0.11
CA ARG A 59 -0.12 -24.47 1.38
C ARG A 59 0.53 -25.50 2.29
N GLU A 60 0.84 -25.11 3.52
CA GLU A 60 1.50 -26.01 4.46
C GLU A 60 0.69 -27.31 4.64
N GLY A 61 1.36 -28.45 4.48
CA GLY A 61 0.74 -29.78 4.58
C GLY A 61 -0.09 -30.21 3.36
N LYS A 62 -0.08 -29.45 2.25
CA LYS A 62 -0.71 -29.84 0.98
C LYS A 62 0.31 -29.90 -0.15
N PHE A 63 -0.07 -30.53 -1.26
CA PHE A 63 0.73 -30.49 -2.49
C PHE A 63 0.76 -29.07 -3.07
N THR A 64 1.87 -28.73 -3.74
CA THR A 64 2.00 -27.50 -4.51
C THR A 64 0.97 -27.49 -5.66
N GLU A 65 0.28 -26.37 -5.82
CA GLU A 65 -0.63 -26.12 -6.92
C GLU A 65 -0.01 -25.08 -7.86
N TYR A 66 0.00 -25.38 -9.16
CA TYR A 66 0.34 -24.42 -10.20
C TYR A 66 -0.95 -23.92 -10.84
N VAL A 67 -1.17 -22.61 -10.79
CA VAL A 67 -2.36 -21.95 -11.31
C VAL A 67 -1.98 -21.09 -12.51
N PHE A 68 -2.51 -21.39 -13.68
CA PHE A 68 -2.32 -20.55 -14.87
C PHE A 68 -3.30 -19.37 -14.83
N LEU A 69 -2.76 -18.16 -14.95
CA LEU A 69 -3.51 -16.92 -14.77
C LEU A 69 -3.89 -16.32 -16.12
N PHE A 70 -5.16 -16.00 -16.28
CA PHE A 70 -5.73 -15.41 -17.50
C PHE A 70 -6.49 -14.12 -17.19
N SER A 71 -6.44 -13.18 -18.13
CA SER A 71 -7.41 -12.09 -18.21
C SER A 71 -8.30 -12.33 -19.42
N ALA A 72 -9.61 -12.11 -19.28
CA ALA A 72 -10.56 -12.26 -20.36
C ALA A 72 -11.55 -11.08 -20.43
N HIS A 73 -11.96 -10.75 -21.65
CA HIS A 73 -12.87 -9.64 -21.94
C HIS A 73 -14.00 -10.14 -22.84
N GLY A 74 -15.24 -9.92 -22.44
CA GLY A 74 -16.39 -10.10 -23.33
C GLY A 74 -16.56 -8.89 -24.23
N SER A 75 -16.67 -9.07 -25.55
CA SER A 75 -17.04 -7.97 -26.44
C SER A 75 -18.53 -7.64 -26.30
N ASP A 76 -18.88 -6.36 -26.24
CA ASP A 76 -20.17 -5.91 -26.75
C ASP A 76 -19.95 -5.07 -28.00
N SER A 77 -20.87 -5.27 -28.95
CA SER A 77 -20.98 -4.60 -30.23
C SER A 77 -20.63 -3.11 -30.19
N MET A 78 -19.72 -2.70 -31.09
CA MET A 78 -19.55 -1.34 -31.62
C MET A 78 -19.85 -0.21 -30.63
N GLU A 79 -18.91 0.12 -29.75
CA GLU A 79 -18.70 1.53 -29.39
C GLU A 79 -17.24 1.77 -28.98
N LYS A 80 -16.50 2.28 -29.97
CA LYS A 80 -15.19 2.94 -29.89
C LYS A 80 -14.05 2.15 -29.24
N GLU A 81 -13.29 1.50 -30.12
CA GLU A 81 -11.83 1.65 -30.15
C GLU A 81 -11.46 3.14 -29.96
N LYS A 82 -11.19 3.54 -28.73
CA LYS A 82 -10.31 4.65 -28.40
C LYS A 82 -9.81 4.43 -26.97
N SER A 83 -8.56 3.95 -26.90
CA SER A 83 -7.73 3.59 -25.74
C SER A 83 -7.77 2.10 -25.33
N ALA A 84 -6.95 1.30 -26.01
CA ALA A 84 -6.68 -0.10 -25.71
C ALA A 84 -5.95 -0.36 -24.36
N ASN A 85 -5.89 0.61 -23.44
CA ASN A 85 -5.04 0.54 -22.24
C ASN A 85 -5.69 1.05 -20.94
N ILE A 86 -7.00 1.32 -20.90
CA ILE A 86 -7.63 1.79 -19.65
C ILE A 86 -8.41 0.65 -19.02
N VAL A 87 -7.78 -0.03 -18.06
CA VAL A 87 -8.50 -0.90 -17.13
C VAL A 87 -9.26 -0.01 -16.15
N SER A 88 -10.58 -0.10 -16.17
CA SER A 88 -11.44 0.61 -15.21
C SER A 88 -11.40 -0.12 -13.86
N TRP A 89 -10.98 0.57 -12.79
CA TRP A 89 -11.01 0.05 -11.42
C TRP A 89 -12.40 0.16 -10.76
N GLU A 90 -13.41 0.57 -11.51
CA GLU A 90 -14.80 0.57 -11.05
C GLU A 90 -15.18 -0.82 -10.53
N ASN A 91 -15.76 -0.85 -9.32
CA ASN A 91 -16.21 -2.06 -8.63
C ASN A 91 -15.10 -3.06 -8.23
N ALA A 92 -13.80 -2.72 -8.34
CA ALA A 92 -12.72 -3.60 -7.91
C ALA A 92 -12.84 -3.99 -6.43
N GLY A 93 -13.19 -3.02 -5.56
CA GLY A 93 -13.45 -3.27 -4.15
C GLY A 93 -14.61 -4.25 -3.90
N GLU A 94 -15.68 -4.23 -4.71
CA GLU A 94 -16.79 -5.18 -4.56
C GLU A 94 -16.36 -6.63 -4.84
N VAL A 95 -15.43 -6.82 -5.78
CA VAL A 95 -14.87 -8.14 -6.08
C VAL A 95 -13.95 -8.58 -4.96
N LEU A 96 -13.04 -7.72 -4.51
CA LEU A 96 -12.15 -8.03 -3.39
C LEU A 96 -12.90 -8.43 -2.13
N ASN A 97 -14.01 -7.76 -1.82
CA ASN A 97 -14.86 -8.09 -0.67
C ASN A 97 -15.53 -9.47 -0.77
N LYS A 98 -15.72 -9.99 -1.99
CA LYS A 98 -16.30 -11.33 -2.23
C LYS A 98 -15.23 -12.42 -2.31
N VAL A 99 -13.95 -12.03 -2.40
CA VAL A 99 -12.81 -12.94 -2.51
C VAL A 99 -12.30 -13.26 -1.11
N ALA A 100 -12.34 -14.55 -0.75
CA ALA A 100 -11.93 -14.98 0.57
C ALA A 100 -10.41 -15.19 0.70
N GLY A 101 -9.74 -15.66 -0.35
CA GLY A 101 -8.31 -16.00 -0.30
C GLY A 101 -7.40 -14.81 -0.62
N GLU A 102 -6.37 -14.56 0.19
CA GLU A 102 -5.42 -13.48 -0.06
C GLU A 102 -4.59 -13.72 -1.34
N GLU A 103 -4.33 -14.98 -1.70
CA GLU A 103 -3.69 -15.33 -2.98
C GLU A 103 -4.54 -14.91 -4.19
N GLU A 104 -5.86 -14.99 -4.07
CA GLU A 104 -6.80 -14.61 -5.12
C GLU A 104 -6.87 -13.10 -5.27
N LYS A 105 -6.82 -12.35 -4.15
CA LYS A 105 -6.81 -10.89 -4.16
C LYS A 105 -5.56 -10.35 -4.85
N ILE A 106 -4.39 -10.93 -4.54
CA ILE A 106 -3.13 -10.58 -5.22
C ILE A 106 -3.23 -10.88 -6.71
N CYS A 107 -3.69 -12.08 -7.09
CA CYS A 107 -3.91 -12.42 -8.50
C CYS A 107 -4.86 -11.44 -9.19
N PHE A 108 -5.99 -11.11 -8.56
CA PHE A 108 -6.97 -10.18 -9.10
C PHE A 108 -6.34 -8.81 -9.37
N ARG A 109 -5.66 -8.23 -8.38
CA ARG A 109 -4.96 -6.95 -8.51
C ARG A 109 -3.94 -6.95 -9.66
N LEU A 110 -3.08 -7.97 -9.73
CA LEU A 110 -2.04 -8.05 -10.77
C LEU A 110 -2.62 -8.29 -12.18
N LEU A 111 -3.73 -9.02 -12.28
CA LEU A 111 -4.43 -9.21 -13.54
C LEU A 111 -5.13 -7.93 -14.01
N MET A 112 -5.55 -7.08 -13.09
CA MET A 112 -6.10 -5.76 -13.39
C MET A 112 -5.06 -4.76 -13.92
N ASP A 113 -3.78 -4.89 -13.54
CA ASP A 113 -2.73 -3.94 -13.93
C ASP A 113 -2.31 -3.98 -15.43
N ASP A 114 -2.86 -4.89 -16.24
CA ASP A 114 -2.43 -5.26 -17.62
C ASP A 114 -0.90 -5.25 -17.87
N GLY A 115 -0.12 -5.57 -16.82
CA GLY A 115 1.32 -5.70 -16.91
C GLY A 115 1.78 -6.91 -17.75
N PRO A 116 3.10 -7.03 -17.99
CA PRO A 116 3.69 -8.15 -18.71
C PRO A 116 3.40 -9.49 -18.01
N PHE A 117 3.67 -10.58 -18.72
CA PHE A 117 3.57 -11.92 -18.12
C PHE A 117 4.42 -12.01 -16.86
N PHE A 118 3.89 -12.58 -15.78
CA PHE A 118 4.56 -12.64 -14.49
C PHE A 118 4.55 -14.03 -13.86
N SER A 119 5.48 -14.25 -12.94
CA SER A 119 5.45 -15.37 -12.00
C SER A 119 5.12 -14.86 -10.61
N LEU A 120 4.18 -15.52 -9.95
CA LEU A 120 3.79 -15.23 -8.56
C LEU A 120 4.03 -16.48 -7.73
N LYS A 121 4.67 -16.35 -6.57
CA LYS A 121 4.73 -17.40 -5.56
C LYS A 121 3.98 -16.93 -4.33
N VAL A 122 3.07 -17.76 -3.83
CA VAL A 122 2.36 -17.50 -2.58
C VAL A 122 2.52 -18.70 -1.66
N ILE A 123 2.88 -18.44 -0.40
CA ILE A 123 2.94 -19.44 0.66
C ILE A 123 1.90 -19.09 1.72
N LEU A 124 1.07 -20.08 2.06
CA LEU A 124 0.06 -20.00 3.11
C LEU A 124 0.33 -21.08 4.15
N ASP A 125 0.12 -20.75 5.42
CA ASP A 125 0.21 -21.72 6.52
C ASP A 125 -1.01 -22.67 6.55
N ARG A 126 -1.09 -23.56 7.55
CA ARG A 126 -2.23 -24.48 7.72
C ARG A 126 -3.56 -23.77 7.98
N ARG A 127 -3.53 -22.52 8.45
CA ARG A 127 -4.69 -21.67 8.73
C ARG A 127 -5.07 -20.80 7.52
N ASN A 128 -4.36 -20.92 6.40
CA ASN A 128 -4.44 -20.07 5.20
C ASN A 128 -4.04 -18.62 5.44
N ILE A 129 -3.19 -18.35 6.43
CA ILE A 129 -2.60 -17.03 6.66
C ILE A 129 -1.42 -16.87 5.69
N LEU A 130 -1.39 -15.76 4.97
CA LEU A 130 -0.31 -15.40 4.05
C LEU A 130 1.01 -15.28 4.79
N GLN A 131 1.99 -16.10 4.40
CA GLN A 131 3.34 -16.10 4.98
C GLN A 131 4.36 -15.46 4.03
N LEU A 132 4.13 -15.57 2.72
CA LEU A 132 5.01 -15.03 1.70
C LEU A 132 4.23 -14.79 0.42
N ALA A 133 4.49 -13.64 -0.21
CA ALA A 133 4.17 -13.41 -1.61
C ALA A 133 5.41 -12.90 -2.33
N SER A 134 5.70 -13.43 -3.51
CA SER A 134 6.83 -12.99 -4.33
C SER A 134 6.42 -12.87 -5.79
N LEU A 135 6.62 -11.69 -6.36
CA LEU A 135 6.34 -11.36 -7.75
C LEU A 135 7.65 -11.28 -8.53
N ASN A 136 7.80 -12.12 -9.55
CA ASN A 136 8.99 -12.19 -10.40
C ASN A 136 10.31 -12.36 -9.61
N GLY A 137 10.25 -13.14 -8.53
CA GLY A 137 11.39 -13.41 -7.65
C GLY A 137 11.70 -12.31 -6.64
N LYS A 138 10.94 -11.21 -6.62
CA LYS A 138 11.04 -10.16 -5.59
C LYS A 138 9.93 -10.35 -4.55
N SER A 139 10.26 -10.19 -3.27
CA SER A 139 9.24 -10.25 -2.21
C SER A 139 8.27 -9.08 -2.35
N LEU A 140 6.99 -9.33 -2.13
CA LEU A 140 5.99 -8.28 -1.93
C LEU A 140 5.89 -7.96 -0.44
N GLU A 141 5.61 -6.70 -0.13
CA GLU A 141 5.35 -6.27 1.24
C GLU A 141 4.03 -6.84 1.76
N LEU A 142 4.07 -7.34 2.99
CA LEU A 142 2.93 -7.95 3.68
C LEU A 142 2.68 -7.19 4.97
N PHE A 143 1.42 -6.90 5.27
CA PHE A 143 0.99 -6.19 6.47
C PHE A 143 0.07 -7.07 7.31
N ASP A 144 0.17 -6.93 8.62
CA ASP A 144 -0.92 -7.36 9.51
C ASP A 144 -2.09 -6.39 9.37
N ILE A 145 -3.28 -6.92 9.10
CA ILE A 145 -4.49 -6.12 9.10
C ILE A 145 -4.96 -5.95 10.54
N LEU A 146 -5.23 -4.71 10.93
CA LEU A 146 -5.66 -4.37 12.27
C LEU A 146 -7.19 -4.34 12.35
N ARG A 147 -7.69 -4.53 13.58
CA ARG A 147 -9.06 -4.18 13.94
C ARG A 147 -9.12 -2.70 14.28
N GLU A 148 -10.34 -2.19 14.36
CA GLU A 148 -10.61 -0.79 14.70
C GLU A 148 -9.99 -0.32 16.03
N ASP A 149 -9.78 -1.25 16.98
CA ASP A 149 -9.13 -1.01 18.27
C ASP A 149 -7.59 -1.07 18.23
N GLY A 150 -6.99 -1.30 17.06
CA GLY A 150 -5.54 -1.45 16.86
C GLY A 150 -4.98 -2.85 17.09
N SER A 151 -5.81 -3.83 17.49
CA SER A 151 -5.34 -5.21 17.66
C SER A 151 -5.19 -5.94 16.31
N VAL A 152 -4.22 -6.86 16.20
CA VAL A 152 -4.03 -7.67 14.99
C VAL A 152 -5.23 -8.57 14.70
N SER A 153 -5.76 -8.51 13.48
CA SER A 153 -6.95 -9.28 13.08
C SER A 153 -6.68 -10.78 12.90
N GLY A 154 -5.42 -11.16 12.68
CA GLY A 154 -5.00 -12.49 12.25
C GLY A 154 -5.02 -12.67 10.72
N ILE A 155 -5.28 -11.61 9.96
CA ILE A 155 -5.18 -11.58 8.51
C ILE A 155 -3.87 -10.87 8.13
N VAL A 156 -3.08 -11.52 7.27
CA VAL A 156 -1.92 -10.92 6.62
C VAL A 156 -2.27 -10.64 5.17
N ARG A 157 -2.04 -9.41 4.71
CA ARG A 157 -2.42 -8.93 3.38
C ARG A 157 -1.25 -8.28 2.68
N GLU A 158 -1.20 -8.41 1.36
CA GLU A 158 -0.19 -7.74 0.55
C GLU A 158 -0.48 -6.24 0.42
N ARG A 159 0.57 -5.40 0.46
CA ARG A 159 0.49 -3.94 0.46
C ARG A 159 -0.45 -3.37 -0.62
N GLY A 160 -0.30 -3.80 -1.86
CA GLY A 160 -1.13 -3.33 -2.97
C GLY A 160 -2.60 -3.73 -2.84
N VAL A 161 -2.92 -4.87 -2.22
CA VAL A 161 -4.31 -5.25 -1.91
C VAL A 161 -4.84 -4.40 -0.75
N ALA A 162 -4.06 -4.21 0.32
CA ALA A 162 -4.44 -3.41 1.49
C ALA A 162 -4.84 -1.97 1.11
N HIS A 163 -4.03 -1.32 0.27
CA HIS A 163 -4.34 0.02 -0.24
C HIS A 163 -5.48 0.06 -1.26
N LEU A 164 -5.85 -1.07 -1.85
CA LEU A 164 -6.93 -1.13 -2.84
C LEU A 164 -8.30 -1.32 -2.18
N ASP A 165 -8.37 -2.01 -1.04
CA ASP A 165 -9.62 -2.24 -0.29
C ASP A 165 -9.73 -1.43 1.01
N GLY A 166 -8.78 -0.54 1.30
CA GLY A 166 -8.81 0.36 2.46
C GLY A 166 -8.60 -0.37 3.78
N SER A 167 -7.78 -1.42 3.77
CA SER A 167 -7.49 -2.20 4.98
C SER A 167 -6.72 -1.39 6.01
N LEU A 168 -7.20 -1.39 7.25
CA LEU A 168 -6.48 -0.79 8.37
C LEU A 168 -5.17 -1.54 8.62
N HIS A 169 -4.05 -0.83 8.55
CA HIS A 169 -2.72 -1.43 8.70
C HIS A 169 -1.76 -0.53 9.51
N PRO A 170 -0.69 -1.09 10.09
CA PRO A 170 0.24 -0.35 10.95
C PRO A 170 1.34 0.39 10.18
N THR A 171 1.66 1.62 10.59
CA THR A 171 2.82 2.39 10.12
C THR A 171 3.64 2.98 11.27
N SER A 172 4.89 3.34 11.00
CA SER A 172 5.78 4.02 11.95
C SER A 172 6.26 5.33 11.36
N HIS A 173 6.08 6.39 12.12
CA HIS A 173 6.36 7.77 11.74
C HIS A 173 7.47 8.31 12.62
N ILE A 174 8.52 8.87 12.04
CA ILE A 174 9.66 9.42 12.78
C ILE A 174 9.76 10.91 12.47
N TRP A 175 9.77 11.71 13.53
CA TRP A 175 10.08 13.13 13.48
C TRP A 175 11.47 13.37 14.08
N ILE A 176 12.39 13.75 13.20
CA ILE A 176 13.72 14.20 13.58
C ILE A 176 13.65 15.67 13.92
N VAL A 177 14.10 16.02 15.13
CA VAL A 177 13.98 17.36 15.69
C VAL A 177 15.32 17.88 16.18
N ARG A 178 15.50 19.20 16.11
CA ARG A 178 16.62 19.88 16.76
C ARG A 178 16.17 21.21 17.37
N ARG A 179 16.87 21.67 18.40
CA ARG A 179 16.60 22.99 19.00
C ARG A 179 16.94 24.11 18.02
N ASN A 180 16.10 25.15 18.00
CA ASN A 180 16.36 26.39 17.28
C ASN A 180 16.12 27.62 18.19
N GLN A 181 16.44 28.82 17.69
CA GLN A 181 16.21 30.10 18.40
C GLN A 181 14.91 30.81 18.03
N LYS A 182 14.12 30.24 17.11
CA LYS A 182 12.85 30.79 16.62
C LYS A 182 11.71 30.28 17.51
N SER A 183 10.97 29.26 17.06
CA SER A 183 9.91 28.63 17.85
C SER A 183 10.41 27.63 18.91
N GLY A 184 11.72 27.40 18.97
CA GLY A 184 12.38 26.46 19.87
C GLY A 184 12.80 25.16 19.19
N TRP A 185 12.18 24.80 18.05
CA TRP A 185 12.43 23.52 17.37
C TRP A 185 12.36 23.63 15.84
N ASP A 186 13.32 23.01 15.15
CA ASP A 186 13.21 22.66 13.73
C ASP A 186 12.82 21.18 13.58
N LEU A 187 12.09 20.88 12.52
CA LEU A 187 11.76 19.56 12.01
C LEU A 187 12.58 19.27 10.76
N LEU A 188 13.12 18.06 10.62
CA LEU A 188 13.66 17.61 9.33
C LEU A 188 12.50 17.07 8.49
N LEU A 189 12.23 17.68 7.35
CA LEU A 189 11.24 17.19 6.39
C LEU A 189 11.96 16.46 5.27
N GLN A 190 11.39 15.35 4.81
CA GLN A 190 11.84 14.72 3.57
C GLN A 190 11.00 15.20 2.39
N LYS A 191 11.58 15.21 1.21
CA LYS A 191 10.86 15.36 -0.06
C LYS A 191 10.79 13.99 -0.72
N ARG A 192 9.58 13.47 -0.88
CA ARG A 192 9.34 12.14 -1.46
C ARG A 192 9.88 12.06 -2.89
N SER A 193 10.55 10.97 -3.22
CA SER A 193 11.04 10.68 -4.57
C SER A 193 9.91 10.72 -5.59
N LEU A 194 10.23 11.12 -6.81
CA LEU A 194 9.30 11.05 -7.94
C LEU A 194 8.99 9.61 -8.37
N MET A 195 9.75 8.63 -7.85
CA MET A 195 9.54 7.20 -8.08
C MET A 195 8.48 6.58 -7.16
N LYS A 196 8.03 7.30 -6.11
CA LYS A 196 7.00 6.81 -5.19
C LYS A 196 5.67 6.59 -5.92
N ASP A 197 4.98 5.54 -5.51
CA ASP A 197 3.66 5.19 -6.06
C ASP A 197 2.51 6.02 -5.47
N SER A 198 2.76 6.79 -4.41
CA SER A 198 1.86 7.79 -3.83
C SER A 198 2.59 9.08 -3.45
N ASN A 199 1.91 10.21 -3.65
CA ASN A 199 2.38 11.56 -3.31
C ASN A 199 3.82 11.93 -3.80
N PRO A 200 4.20 11.67 -5.08
CA PRO A 200 5.55 11.95 -5.56
C PRO A 200 5.89 13.45 -5.52
N GLY A 201 7.07 13.78 -4.99
CA GLY A 201 7.59 15.15 -4.88
C GLY A 201 6.92 16.01 -3.80
N CYS A 202 6.05 15.45 -2.95
CA CYS A 202 5.53 16.13 -1.77
C CYS A 202 6.57 16.17 -0.65
N TYR A 203 6.57 17.22 0.16
CA TYR A 203 7.22 17.18 1.48
C TYR A 203 6.43 16.31 2.45
N ASP A 204 7.14 15.60 3.29
CA ASP A 204 6.60 14.61 4.22
C ASP A 204 7.37 14.66 5.55
N ILE A 205 6.92 13.85 6.51
CA ILE A 205 7.59 13.63 7.80
C ILE A 205 9.01 13.08 7.61
N SER A 206 9.88 13.11 8.63
CA SER A 206 11.31 12.84 8.44
C SER A 206 11.59 11.46 7.86
N SER A 207 10.91 10.43 8.36
CA SER A 207 10.91 9.07 7.80
C SER A 207 9.59 8.40 8.15
N ALA A 208 9.05 7.62 7.22
CA ALA A 208 7.74 6.98 7.34
C ALA A 208 7.71 5.65 6.59
N GLY A 209 7.30 4.58 7.26
CA GLY A 209 7.12 3.31 6.58
C GLY A 209 6.21 2.34 7.30
N HIS A 210 5.84 1.29 6.58
CA HIS A 210 4.88 0.32 7.07
C HIS A 210 5.53 -0.66 8.04
N VAL A 211 4.75 -1.14 9.01
CA VAL A 211 5.18 -2.26 9.85
C VAL A 211 4.86 -3.56 9.09
N ALA A 212 5.90 -4.33 8.80
CA ALA A 212 5.74 -5.61 8.11
C ALA A 212 4.93 -6.59 8.98
N ALA A 213 4.27 -7.55 8.35
CA ALA A 213 3.51 -8.57 9.05
C ALA A 213 4.40 -9.32 10.06
N GLY A 214 3.97 -9.38 11.32
CA GLY A 214 4.69 -9.96 12.43
C GLY A 214 5.71 -9.05 13.13
N ASP A 215 6.00 -7.86 12.58
CA ASP A 215 6.90 -6.89 13.21
C ASP A 215 6.18 -6.03 14.27
N ALA A 216 6.99 -5.38 15.10
CA ALA A 216 6.53 -4.32 16.00
C ALA A 216 6.90 -2.93 15.44
N TYR A 217 6.18 -1.90 15.90
CA TYR A 217 6.40 -0.51 15.48
C TYR A 217 7.85 -0.03 15.64
N LEU A 218 8.46 -0.25 16.80
CA LEU A 218 9.80 0.29 17.07
C LEU A 218 10.91 -0.30 16.15
N PRO A 219 11.00 -1.63 15.96
CA PRO A 219 11.91 -2.20 14.96
C PRO A 219 11.68 -1.69 13.54
N ALA A 220 10.41 -1.53 13.13
CA ALA A 220 10.09 -0.94 11.83
C ALA A 220 10.61 0.50 11.75
N ALA A 221 10.33 1.33 12.75
CA ALA A 221 10.80 2.72 12.79
C ALA A 221 12.33 2.84 12.65
N LEU A 222 13.09 1.96 13.32
CA LEU A 222 14.55 1.91 13.21
C LEU A 222 15.01 1.51 11.80
N ARG A 223 14.35 0.50 11.20
CA ARG A 223 14.64 0.04 9.85
C ARG A 223 14.39 1.14 8.82
N GLU A 224 13.21 1.75 8.82
CA GLU A 224 12.84 2.81 7.86
C GLU A 224 13.80 4.00 7.97
N LEU A 225 14.18 4.37 9.21
CA LEU A 225 15.13 5.45 9.46
C LEU A 225 16.54 5.16 8.89
N GLU A 226 16.99 3.90 8.94
CA GLU A 226 18.23 3.47 8.31
C GLU A 226 18.09 3.38 6.77
N GLU A 227 17.00 2.82 6.27
CA GLU A 227 16.76 2.61 4.84
C GLU A 227 16.61 3.95 4.10
N GLU A 228 15.73 4.84 4.56
CA GLU A 228 15.41 6.09 3.87
C GLU A 228 16.50 7.17 4.01
N LEU A 229 17.11 7.29 5.19
CA LEU A 229 18.01 8.40 5.54
C LEU A 229 19.45 7.97 5.88
N GLY A 230 19.72 6.67 6.03
CA GLY A 230 21.03 6.16 6.45
C GLY A 230 21.33 6.37 7.94
N ILE A 231 20.32 6.68 8.76
CA ILE A 231 20.51 6.97 10.19
C ILE A 231 20.37 5.68 11.00
N ARG A 232 21.47 5.24 11.61
CA ARG A 232 21.48 4.12 12.56
C ARG A 232 21.21 4.60 13.97
N ALA A 233 19.96 4.48 14.40
CA ALA A 233 19.52 4.78 15.76
C ALA A 233 19.52 3.53 16.65
N GLU A 234 19.60 3.73 17.97
CA GLU A 234 19.27 2.69 18.95
C GLU A 234 17.82 2.86 19.42
N GLU A 235 17.20 1.80 19.95
CA GLU A 235 15.83 1.84 20.49
C GLU A 235 15.60 3.00 21.49
N LYS A 236 16.61 3.30 22.31
CA LYS A 236 16.57 4.38 23.31
C LYS A 236 16.52 5.80 22.70
N ASP A 237 16.90 5.94 21.43
CA ASP A 237 16.93 7.23 20.74
C ASP A 237 15.57 7.59 20.13
N LEU A 238 14.65 6.62 20.01
CA LEU A 238 13.28 6.83 19.51
C LEU A 238 12.29 6.89 20.67
N HIS A 239 11.68 8.05 20.85
CA HIS A 239 10.70 8.28 21.90
C HIS A 239 9.29 8.31 21.34
N LEU A 240 8.41 7.40 21.80
CA LEU A 240 7.01 7.39 21.38
C LEU A 240 6.29 8.65 21.89
N ALA A 241 5.85 9.51 20.97
CA ALA A 241 5.04 10.69 21.27
C ALA A 241 3.54 10.38 21.33
N GLY A 242 3.07 9.44 20.50
CA GLY A 242 1.66 9.07 20.48
C GLY A 242 1.31 8.10 19.37
N MET A 243 0.03 7.74 19.31
CA MET A 243 -0.55 6.95 18.22
C MET A 243 -1.51 7.83 17.43
N ARG A 244 -1.47 7.73 16.11
CA ARG A 244 -2.37 8.43 15.20
C ARG A 244 -3.16 7.42 14.39
N LYS A 245 -4.45 7.66 14.19
CA LYS A 245 -5.29 6.86 13.30
C LYS A 245 -5.87 7.77 12.23
N ALA A 246 -5.63 7.43 10.96
CA ALA A 246 -5.99 8.30 9.85
C ALA A 246 -6.46 7.50 8.64
N TYR A 247 -7.39 8.08 7.89
CA TYR A 247 -7.88 7.57 6.63
C TYR A 247 -7.73 8.65 5.54
N PHE A 248 -7.24 8.23 4.38
CA PHE A 248 -7.11 9.05 3.18
C PHE A 248 -7.46 8.22 1.95
N GLU A 249 -8.03 8.88 0.94
CA GLU A 249 -8.27 8.24 -0.35
C GLU A 249 -7.98 9.19 -1.50
N ASP A 250 -7.39 8.64 -2.57
CA ASP A 250 -7.09 9.37 -3.81
C ASP A 250 -6.90 8.39 -4.98
N VAL A 251 -6.51 8.91 -6.14
CA VAL A 251 -6.20 8.14 -7.34
C VAL A 251 -4.79 8.46 -7.81
N PHE A 252 -3.89 7.47 -7.70
CA PHE A 252 -2.53 7.56 -8.21
C PHE A 252 -2.36 6.71 -9.45
N TYR A 253 -1.82 7.29 -10.53
CA TYR A 253 -1.60 6.60 -11.81
C TYR A 253 -2.86 5.91 -12.37
N GLY A 254 -4.03 6.49 -12.12
CA GLY A 254 -5.33 5.94 -12.55
C GLY A 254 -5.87 4.79 -11.69
N LYS A 255 -5.23 4.50 -10.56
CA LYS A 255 -5.64 3.44 -9.62
C LYS A 255 -6.14 4.07 -8.32
N PRO A 256 -7.26 3.59 -7.76
CA PRO A 256 -7.70 4.01 -6.44
C PRO A 256 -6.67 3.60 -5.39
N PHE A 257 -6.47 4.46 -4.42
CA PHE A 257 -5.58 4.27 -3.28
C PHE A 257 -6.32 4.72 -2.03
N GLN A 258 -6.53 3.79 -1.11
CA GLN A 258 -7.20 3.98 0.17
C GLN A 258 -6.20 3.65 1.26
N ASP A 259 -5.74 4.70 1.93
CA ASP A 259 -4.76 4.62 2.97
C ASP A 259 -5.46 4.67 4.32
N TYR A 260 -5.40 3.57 5.08
CA TYR A 260 -6.04 3.49 6.39
C TYR A 260 -5.03 2.97 7.40
N GLU A 261 -4.55 3.87 8.26
CA GLU A 261 -3.37 3.60 9.07
C GLU A 261 -3.62 3.80 10.56
N ILE A 262 -2.90 3.00 11.36
CA ILE A 262 -2.55 3.34 12.75
C ILE A 262 -1.04 3.51 12.82
N SER A 263 -0.61 4.76 12.98
CA SER A 263 0.79 5.17 12.98
C SER A 263 1.31 5.36 14.40
N ALA A 264 2.44 4.74 14.74
CA ALA A 264 3.20 5.07 15.93
C ALA A 264 4.13 6.26 15.63
N VAL A 265 3.96 7.37 16.36
CA VAL A 265 4.69 8.61 16.13
C VAL A 265 5.86 8.69 17.09
N TYR A 266 7.08 8.65 16.56
CA TYR A 266 8.33 8.69 17.31
C TYR A 266 9.07 10.03 17.12
N ILE A 267 9.76 10.47 18.16
CA ILE A 267 10.67 11.61 18.13
C ILE A 267 12.11 11.12 18.22
N TYR A 268 12.94 11.61 17.31
CA TYR A 268 14.39 11.41 17.31
C TYR A 268 15.09 12.76 17.48
N ALA A 269 15.82 12.94 18.59
CA ALA A 269 16.43 14.23 18.97
C ALA A 269 17.96 14.21 19.01
N ARG A 270 18.60 13.15 18.49
CA ARG A 270 20.07 13.09 18.41
C ARG A 270 20.56 13.99 17.27
N PRO A 271 21.80 14.51 17.33
CA PRO A 271 22.34 15.35 16.27
C PRO A 271 22.32 14.65 14.90
N VAL A 272 21.82 15.35 13.89
CA VAL A 272 21.80 14.90 12.48
C VAL A 272 22.54 15.93 11.64
N ASP A 273 23.50 15.45 10.85
CA ASP A 273 24.26 16.22 9.88
C ASP A 273 23.69 15.92 8.49
N GLU A 274 23.00 16.90 7.90
CA GLU A 274 22.29 16.78 6.62
C GLU A 274 23.23 16.33 5.49
N GLU A 275 24.48 16.80 5.50
CA GLU A 275 25.47 16.48 4.48
C GLU A 275 25.99 15.02 4.55
N LYS A 276 25.71 14.33 5.66
CA LYS A 276 26.13 12.94 5.88
C LYS A 276 25.01 11.91 5.70
N LEU A 277 23.79 12.37 5.40
CA LEU A 277 22.68 11.46 5.14
C LEU A 277 22.92 10.65 3.87
N ILE A 278 22.52 9.38 3.92
CA ILE A 278 22.57 8.49 2.75
C ILE A 278 21.12 8.27 2.35
N LEU A 279 20.64 9.09 1.42
CA LEU A 279 19.25 9.05 0.98
C LEU A 279 19.04 7.87 0.03
N GLN A 280 18.00 7.08 0.29
CA GLN A 280 17.55 6.07 -0.67
C GLN A 280 16.80 6.77 -1.81
N GLU A 281 17.42 6.87 -2.99
CA GLU A 281 16.88 7.63 -4.15
C GLU A 281 15.48 7.19 -4.60
N SER A 282 15.10 5.93 -4.38
CA SER A 282 13.75 5.44 -4.69
C SER A 282 12.68 5.98 -3.75
N GLU A 283 13.07 6.43 -2.55
CA GLU A 283 12.18 6.87 -1.48
C GLU A 283 12.26 8.40 -1.27
N VAL A 284 13.48 8.93 -1.21
CA VAL A 284 13.77 10.31 -0.79
C VAL A 284 14.56 11.05 -1.86
N GLU A 285 14.03 12.20 -2.30
CA GLU A 285 14.70 13.10 -3.25
C GLU A 285 15.67 14.04 -2.54
N ALA A 286 15.25 14.60 -1.40
CA ALA A 286 16.00 15.58 -0.63
C ALA A 286 15.43 15.68 0.79
N VAL A 287 16.15 16.37 1.68
CA VAL A 287 15.63 16.76 3.00
C VAL A 287 15.77 18.26 3.20
N LYS A 288 15.06 18.83 4.18
CA LYS A 288 15.27 20.21 4.63
C LYS A 288 14.93 20.36 6.10
N TRP A 289 15.64 21.24 6.80
CA TRP A 289 15.20 21.72 8.10
C TRP A 289 14.16 22.83 7.95
N MET A 290 13.10 22.78 8.75
CA MET A 290 12.04 23.76 8.77
C MET A 290 11.63 24.07 10.22
N ASP A 291 11.41 25.33 10.55
CA ASP A 291 10.92 25.71 11.88
C ASP A 291 9.54 25.07 12.14
N PHE A 292 9.29 24.58 13.35
CA PHE A 292 8.05 23.87 13.70
C PHE A 292 6.79 24.71 13.43
N LYS A 293 6.78 25.98 13.86
CA LYS A 293 5.62 26.86 13.68
C LYS A 293 5.46 27.27 12.22
N GLU A 294 6.57 27.44 11.50
CA GLU A 294 6.55 27.63 10.05
C GLU A 294 5.94 26.43 9.31
N CYS A 295 6.33 25.20 9.69
CA CYS A 295 5.76 23.96 9.13
C CYS A 295 4.25 23.89 9.39
N CYS A 296 3.80 24.14 10.64
CA CYS A 296 2.38 24.18 10.98
C CYS A 296 1.61 25.18 10.12
N ARG A 297 2.15 26.39 9.93
CA ARG A 297 1.53 27.42 9.09
C ARG A 297 1.41 26.96 7.64
N GLU A 298 2.48 26.45 7.05
CA GLU A 298 2.53 26.05 5.64
C GLU A 298 1.62 24.86 5.33
N VAL A 299 1.48 23.92 6.27
CA VAL A 299 0.51 22.81 6.18
C VAL A 299 -0.92 23.34 6.29
N LYS A 300 -1.20 24.22 7.25
CA LYS A 300 -2.54 24.79 7.47
C LYS A 300 -3.02 25.67 6.32
N GLU A 301 -2.12 26.45 5.72
CA GLU A 301 -2.41 27.36 4.60
C GLU A 301 -2.38 26.62 3.25
N GLY A 302 -1.82 25.41 3.18
CA GLY A 302 -1.64 24.66 1.94
C GLY A 302 -0.64 25.30 0.98
N SER A 303 0.28 26.12 1.49
CA SER A 303 1.26 26.86 0.70
C SER A 303 2.51 26.03 0.32
N MET A 304 2.67 24.86 0.94
CA MET A 304 3.69 23.86 0.60
C MET A 304 3.02 22.61 0.03
N LYS A 305 3.55 22.07 -1.08
CA LYS A 305 3.14 20.75 -1.58
C LYS A 305 3.61 19.68 -0.58
N ASN A 306 2.68 19.08 0.18
CA ASN A 306 3.01 18.18 1.28
C ASN A 306 1.93 17.10 1.50
N CYS A 307 2.26 16.08 2.28
CA CYS A 307 1.35 15.06 2.82
C CYS A 307 1.40 14.97 4.36
N ILE A 308 1.70 16.10 5.01
CA ILE A 308 1.78 16.22 6.47
C ILE A 308 0.41 16.65 7.02
N TYR A 309 -0.01 16.08 8.14
CA TYR A 309 -1.29 16.37 8.75
C TYR A 309 -1.17 17.12 10.09
N MET A 310 -2.10 18.06 10.32
CA MET A 310 -2.09 18.93 11.51
C MET A 310 -2.29 18.17 12.82
N ASP A 311 -3.06 17.09 12.81
CA ASP A 311 -3.28 16.24 13.98
C ASP A 311 -2.01 15.47 14.39
N GLU A 312 -1.12 15.14 13.44
CA GLU A 312 0.19 14.59 13.77
C GLU A 312 1.16 15.63 14.30
N LEU A 313 1.18 16.83 13.69
CA LEU A 313 1.95 17.96 14.21
C LEU A 313 1.51 18.35 15.62
N GLU A 314 0.23 18.19 15.96
CA GLU A 314 -0.27 18.34 17.33
C GLU A 314 0.36 17.34 18.30
N ILE A 315 0.46 16.05 17.93
CA ILE A 315 1.14 15.02 18.74
C ILE A 315 2.59 15.41 18.99
N VAL A 316 3.31 15.81 17.93
CA VAL A 316 4.71 16.24 18.01
C VAL A 316 4.86 17.49 18.89
N GLY A 317 4.04 18.51 18.67
CA GLY A 317 4.10 19.77 19.41
C GLY A 317 3.79 19.58 20.90
N LYS A 318 2.83 18.72 21.25
CA LYS A 318 2.51 18.36 22.64
C LYS A 318 3.68 17.64 23.30
N TYR A 319 4.32 16.70 22.60
CA TYR A 319 5.51 16.03 23.13
C TYR A 319 6.67 17.00 23.37
N LEU A 320 6.86 17.98 22.49
CA LEU A 320 7.94 18.97 22.57
C LEU A 320 7.63 20.16 23.51
N ASP A 321 6.47 20.20 24.14
CA ASP A 321 5.98 21.27 25.03
C ASP A 321 5.94 22.65 24.34
N ILE A 322 5.49 22.68 23.08
CA ILE A 322 5.37 23.90 22.25
C ILE A 322 4.00 24.08 21.59
N TRP A 323 3.07 23.16 21.85
CA TRP A 323 1.70 23.24 21.34
C TRP A 323 0.84 24.09 22.26
N ASN A 324 0.26 25.16 21.73
CA ASN A 324 -0.63 26.05 22.47
C ASN A 324 -2.04 25.96 21.90
N THR A 325 -2.98 25.46 22.70
CA THR A 325 -4.36 25.24 22.29
C THR A 325 -5.08 26.53 21.87
N GLU A 326 -4.70 27.69 22.39
CA GLU A 326 -5.36 28.96 22.02
C GLU A 326 -4.85 29.57 20.70
N GLU A 327 -3.60 29.27 20.31
CA GLU A 327 -2.96 29.82 19.10
C GLU A 327 -2.96 28.81 17.93
N ASP A 328 -2.92 27.51 18.23
CA ASP A 328 -2.73 26.44 17.25
C ASP A 328 -4.03 25.66 16.91
N GLU A 329 -5.07 25.64 17.77
CA GLU A 329 -6.38 24.93 17.54
C GLU A 329 -7.30 25.61 16.51
N GLY A 330 -6.75 26.27 15.49
CA GLY A 330 -7.55 26.65 14.33
C GLY A 330 -8.01 25.47 13.46
N TYR A 331 -7.74 24.22 13.87
CA TYR A 331 -8.04 22.99 13.15
C TYR A 331 -9.08 22.17 13.93
N ASP A 332 -10.28 22.06 13.37
CA ASP A 332 -11.37 21.23 13.90
C ASP A 332 -11.33 19.86 13.19
N PRO A 333 -10.98 18.75 13.88
CA PRO A 333 -10.92 17.44 13.26
C PRO A 333 -12.30 16.91 12.79
N LYS A 334 -13.42 17.52 13.23
CA LYS A 334 -14.77 17.22 12.71
C LYS A 334 -15.13 18.06 11.49
N ARG A 335 -14.45 19.18 11.26
CA ARG A 335 -14.41 19.81 9.94
C ARG A 335 -13.34 19.10 9.15
N GLY A 336 -13.69 17.92 8.64
CA GLY A 336 -12.87 17.23 7.68
C GLY A 336 -12.43 18.23 6.61
N ASN A 337 -11.17 18.63 6.65
CA ASN A 337 -10.46 18.84 5.42
C ASN A 337 -10.41 17.44 4.82
N GLY A 338 -11.43 17.11 4.03
CA GLY A 338 -11.17 16.44 2.78
C GLY A 338 -10.10 17.29 2.14
N GLY A 339 -8.84 16.94 2.42
CA GLY A 339 -7.67 17.63 1.96
C GLY A 339 -7.93 17.80 0.49
N LYS A 340 -8.18 19.03 0.06
CA LYS A 340 -8.04 19.34 -1.35
C LYS A 340 -6.56 19.14 -1.60
N ILE A 341 -6.25 17.92 -1.98
CA ILE A 341 -5.04 17.50 -2.64
C ILE A 341 -4.67 18.62 -3.60
N CYS A 342 -3.40 19.04 -3.55
CA CYS A 342 -2.82 19.93 -4.53
C CYS A 342 -3.24 19.45 -5.93
N ARG A 343 -4.07 20.26 -6.62
CA ARG A 343 -4.23 20.14 -8.07
C ARG A 343 -3.04 20.73 -8.77
#